data_AF-A0A416GDM6-F1
#
_entry.id   AF-A0A416GDM6-F1
#
_cell.length_a   1.000
_cell.length_b   1.000
_cell.length_c   1.000
_cell.angle_alpha   90.00
_cell.angle_beta   90.00
_cell.angle_gamma   90.00
#
_symmetry.space_group_name_H-M   'P 1'
#
loop_
_entity.id
_entity.type
_entity.pdbx_description
1 polymer ?
#
loop_
_entity_poly.entity_id
_entity_poly.type
_entity_poly.pdbx_seq_one_letter_code
_entity_poly.pdbx_strand_id
1 'polypeptide(L)'
;MEHSELFLLLPKYEDVEEQPEYIKSTNIMTENEFLKVINKIDEICMLISNENYKGYYDAENVSAFLYPAKTLKKSYPNTITRMRMVMNKWGENWRTQKVQKDTVKYMYYCIPIKDDTLCEMTERKFVSKDESTFLLINYDAFSCASETIIIKRNQDEVKLNVRNADIKNISKWYETNRKPQRIFNLNPKHGENGKGAHPGNKGEKVSVLMCNKEEAKNMLLKAIGTDLRVLYFFDQVHNQFIEFKRESENTYHGFHLDAIDEKRVPEDIKAMINKLI
;
A
#
# COMPACT_ATOMS: atom_id res chain seq x y z
N MET A 1 -6.48 10.67 14.72
CA MET A 1 -5.57 9.55 15.01
C MET A 1 -4.70 9.41 13.78
N GLU A 2 -3.38 9.32 13.94
CA GLU A 2 -2.47 9.19 12.79
C GLU A 2 -2.84 7.97 11.94
N HIS A 3 -2.68 8.08 10.63
CA HIS A 3 -2.96 7.03 9.65
C HIS A 3 -2.19 7.30 8.36
N SER A 4 -2.27 6.40 7.39
CA SER A 4 -1.78 6.65 6.03
C SER A 4 -2.95 7.03 5.11
N GLU A 5 -2.81 8.07 4.30
CA GLU A 5 -3.75 8.39 3.22
C GLU A 5 -3.15 8.03 1.86
N LEU A 6 -3.84 7.14 1.13
CA LEU A 6 -3.38 6.57 -0.14
C LEU A 6 -4.28 7.05 -1.29
N PHE A 7 -3.69 7.65 -2.32
CA PHE A 7 -4.40 8.18 -3.47
C PHE A 7 -4.10 7.34 -4.71
N LEU A 8 -5.12 6.89 -5.43
CA LEU A 8 -4.94 6.22 -6.72
C LEU A 8 -4.98 7.23 -7.87
N LEU A 9 -4.03 7.10 -8.79
CA LEU A 9 -4.05 7.82 -10.06
C LEU A 9 -3.86 6.86 -11.24
N LEU A 10 -4.78 6.94 -12.20
CA LEU A 10 -4.82 6.13 -13.40
C LEU A 10 -4.54 6.99 -14.65
N PRO A 11 -4.03 6.40 -15.74
CA PRO A 11 -3.86 7.12 -17.00
C PRO A 11 -5.23 7.40 -17.62
N LYS A 12 -5.28 8.29 -18.60
CA LYS A 12 -6.50 8.62 -19.35
C LYS A 12 -6.41 8.14 -20.79
N TYR A 13 -7.53 8.10 -21.50
CA TYR A 13 -7.53 7.91 -22.95
C TYR A 13 -7.50 9.25 -23.65
N GLU A 14 -6.95 9.29 -24.87
CA GLU A 14 -6.82 10.52 -25.66
C GLU A 14 -8.17 11.19 -25.94
N ASP A 15 -9.22 10.39 -26.17
CA ASP A 15 -10.59 10.86 -26.41
C ASP A 15 -11.28 11.44 -25.16
N VAL A 16 -10.63 11.40 -23.99
CA VAL A 16 -11.19 11.94 -22.75
C VAL A 16 -10.67 13.35 -22.51
N GLU A 17 -11.56 14.31 -22.78
CA GLU A 17 -11.38 15.71 -22.43
C GLU A 17 -11.53 15.94 -20.91
N GLU A 18 -11.22 17.15 -20.44
CA GLU A 18 -11.43 17.59 -19.05
C GLU A 18 -10.57 16.88 -17.98
N GLN A 19 -9.55 16.11 -18.37
CA GLN A 19 -8.54 15.57 -17.46
C GLN A 19 -7.22 16.35 -17.54
N PRO A 20 -6.49 16.55 -16.42
CA PRO A 20 -5.25 17.32 -16.39
C PRO A 20 -4.24 16.89 -17.46
N GLU A 21 -3.52 17.86 -18.03
CA GLU A 21 -2.55 17.65 -19.11
C GLU A 21 -1.36 16.79 -18.69
N TYR A 22 -1.01 16.78 -17.40
CA TYR A 22 0.10 15.98 -16.89
C TYR A 22 -0.21 14.48 -16.89
N ILE A 23 -1.49 14.09 -16.94
CA ILE A 23 -1.89 12.68 -16.98
C ILE A 23 -1.69 12.19 -18.41
N LYS A 24 -0.80 11.21 -18.57
CA LYS A 24 -0.49 10.61 -19.86
C LYS A 24 -1.71 9.93 -20.45
N SER A 25 -1.81 10.00 -21.77
CA SER A 25 -2.73 9.20 -22.55
C SER A 25 -2.23 7.76 -22.67
N THR A 26 -3.14 6.79 -22.64
CA THR A 26 -2.89 5.38 -22.92
C THR A 26 -3.65 4.93 -24.17
N ASN A 27 -3.10 3.91 -24.85
CA ASN A 27 -3.75 3.24 -25.97
C ASN A 27 -4.94 2.39 -25.49
N ILE A 28 -5.88 2.12 -26.41
CA ILE A 28 -7.04 1.23 -26.22
C ILE A 28 -6.58 -0.11 -25.65
N MET A 29 -7.07 -0.43 -24.44
CA MET A 29 -6.81 -1.71 -23.78
C MET A 29 -7.87 -2.75 -24.14
N THR A 30 -7.42 -4.00 -24.29
CA THR A 30 -8.25 -5.20 -24.33
C THR A 30 -8.87 -5.50 -22.97
N GLU A 31 -9.92 -6.33 -22.94
CA GLU A 31 -10.54 -6.78 -21.68
C GLU A 31 -9.50 -7.44 -20.75
N ASN A 32 -8.59 -8.25 -21.29
CA ASN A 32 -7.52 -8.89 -20.52
C ASN A 32 -6.54 -7.88 -19.91
N GLU A 33 -6.24 -6.78 -20.58
CA GLU A 33 -5.38 -5.72 -20.05
C GLU A 33 -6.05 -4.96 -18.92
N PHE A 34 -7.35 -4.66 -19.05
CA PHE A 34 -8.14 -4.12 -17.94
C PHE A 34 -8.16 -5.06 -16.74
N LEU A 35 -8.35 -6.37 -16.97
CA LEU A 35 -8.33 -7.36 -15.88
C LEU A 35 -6.99 -7.40 -15.17
N LYS A 36 -5.86 -7.26 -15.89
CA LYS A 36 -4.53 -7.16 -15.28
C LYS A 36 -4.43 -5.92 -14.36
N VAL A 37 -4.93 -4.77 -14.80
CA VAL A 37 -4.95 -3.54 -14.00
C VAL A 37 -5.78 -3.71 -12.73
N ILE A 38 -7.01 -4.23 -12.89
CA ILE A 38 -7.95 -4.45 -11.78
C ILE A 38 -7.35 -5.42 -10.77
N ASN A 39 -6.79 -6.55 -11.23
CA ASN A 39 -6.15 -7.52 -10.36
C ASN A 39 -4.94 -6.91 -9.62
N LYS A 40 -4.14 -6.08 -10.29
CA LYS A 40 -3.00 -5.41 -9.64
C LYS A 40 -3.45 -4.48 -8.52
N ILE A 41 -4.54 -3.75 -8.72
CA ILE A 41 -5.12 -2.90 -7.66
C ILE A 41 -5.71 -3.78 -6.54
N ASP A 42 -6.39 -4.88 -6.87
CA ASP A 42 -6.93 -5.79 -5.86
C ASP A 42 -5.83 -6.43 -5.00
N GLU A 43 -4.71 -6.79 -5.61
CA GLU A 43 -3.52 -7.28 -4.89
C GLU A 43 -2.95 -6.23 -3.93
N ILE A 44 -2.95 -4.95 -4.33
CA ILE A 44 -2.56 -3.85 -3.45
C ILE A 44 -3.55 -3.74 -2.29
N CYS A 45 -4.86 -3.79 -2.55
CA CYS A 45 -5.89 -3.77 -1.50
C CYS A 45 -5.69 -4.91 -0.49
N MET A 46 -5.34 -6.12 -0.96
CA MET A 46 -5.02 -7.26 -0.09
C MET A 46 -3.76 -7.02 0.75
N LEU A 47 -2.72 -6.40 0.17
CA LEU A 47 -1.48 -6.08 0.89
C LEU A 47 -1.75 -5.11 2.07
N ILE A 48 -2.59 -4.09 1.84
CA ILE A 48 -2.80 -2.98 2.79
C ILE A 48 -4.03 -3.17 3.68
N SER A 49 -4.77 -4.28 3.54
CA SER A 49 -6.08 -4.46 4.20
C SER A 49 -6.04 -4.35 5.73
N ASN A 50 -4.88 -4.64 6.32
CA ASN A 50 -4.65 -4.60 7.76
C ASN A 50 -3.85 -3.37 8.21
N GLU A 51 -3.45 -2.50 7.28
CA GLU A 51 -2.80 -1.25 7.62
C GLU A 51 -3.86 -0.21 8.05
N ASN A 52 -3.47 0.68 8.95
CA ASN A 52 -4.32 1.80 9.37
C ASN A 52 -4.26 2.90 8.29
N TYR A 53 -5.04 2.71 7.23
CA TYR A 53 -5.04 3.60 6.07
C TYR A 53 -6.45 4.07 5.70
N LYS A 54 -6.50 5.18 4.96
CA LYS A 54 -7.67 5.65 4.22
C LYS A 54 -7.31 5.73 2.75
N GLY A 55 -8.03 5.00 1.92
CA GLY A 55 -7.87 5.08 0.46
C GLY A 55 -8.79 6.12 -0.14
N TYR A 56 -8.26 6.85 -1.11
CA TYR A 56 -9.00 7.81 -1.91
C TYR A 56 -8.77 7.55 -3.39
N TYR A 57 -9.82 7.73 -4.18
CA TYR A 57 -9.75 7.75 -5.64
C TYR A 57 -10.60 8.90 -6.18
N ASP A 58 -10.28 9.32 -7.40
CA ASP A 58 -11.09 10.26 -8.16
C ASP A 58 -12.06 9.47 -9.06
N ALA A 59 -13.37 9.57 -8.83
CA ALA A 59 -14.35 8.90 -9.68
C ALA A 59 -14.35 9.37 -11.15
N GLU A 60 -13.97 10.61 -11.42
CA GLU A 60 -13.82 11.14 -12.77
C GLU A 60 -12.57 10.56 -13.44
N ASN A 61 -11.44 10.48 -12.73
CA ASN A 61 -10.23 9.79 -13.24
C ASN A 61 -10.48 8.30 -13.51
N VAL A 62 -11.20 7.62 -12.61
CA VAL A 62 -11.61 6.22 -12.82
C VAL A 62 -12.55 6.08 -14.02
N SER A 63 -13.50 7.01 -14.19
CA SER A 63 -14.41 7.02 -15.34
C SER A 63 -13.65 7.27 -16.66
N ALA A 64 -12.67 8.18 -16.65
CA ALA A 64 -11.78 8.46 -17.77
C ALA A 64 -10.98 7.21 -18.15
N PHE A 65 -10.40 6.51 -17.16
CA PHE A 65 -9.71 5.24 -17.38
C PHE A 65 -10.64 4.12 -17.88
N LEU A 66 -11.92 4.13 -17.52
CA LEU A 66 -12.88 3.12 -17.99
C LEU A 66 -13.58 3.51 -19.30
N TYR A 67 -13.18 4.60 -19.96
CA TYR A 67 -13.87 5.12 -21.14
C TYR A 67 -14.10 4.06 -22.24
N PRO A 68 -13.08 3.29 -22.68
CA PRO A 68 -13.30 2.25 -23.70
C PRO A 68 -14.08 1.05 -23.19
N ALA A 69 -14.11 0.81 -21.87
CA ALA A 69 -14.83 -0.33 -21.30
C ALA A 69 -16.36 -0.21 -21.50
N LYS A 70 -16.87 0.99 -21.83
CA LYS A 70 -18.28 1.23 -22.15
C LYS A 70 -18.71 0.59 -23.48
N THR A 71 -17.77 0.36 -24.40
CA THR A 71 -18.04 -0.20 -25.74
C THR A 71 -17.63 -1.66 -25.86
N LEU A 72 -16.95 -2.22 -24.85
CA LEU A 72 -16.59 -3.65 -24.81
C LEU A 72 -17.84 -4.54 -24.81
N LYS A 73 -17.69 -5.75 -25.38
CA LYS A 73 -18.74 -6.77 -25.40
C LYS A 73 -19.21 -7.05 -23.97
N LYS A 74 -20.52 -7.06 -23.77
CA LYS A 74 -21.12 -7.30 -22.45
C LYS A 74 -20.80 -8.73 -21.97
N SER A 75 -19.88 -8.85 -21.01
CA SER A 75 -19.62 -10.03 -20.18
C SER A 75 -20.17 -9.80 -18.76
N TYR A 76 -20.37 -10.85 -17.94
CA TYR A 76 -20.77 -10.69 -16.54
C TYR A 76 -19.84 -11.45 -15.58
N PRO A 77 -19.31 -10.80 -14.52
CA PRO A 77 -19.31 -9.35 -14.33
C PRO A 77 -18.40 -8.66 -15.37
N ASN A 78 -18.85 -7.55 -15.94
CA ASN A 78 -18.07 -6.77 -16.90
C ASN A 78 -16.93 -5.99 -16.21
N THR A 79 -16.01 -5.44 -17.00
CA THR A 79 -14.88 -4.63 -16.55
C THR A 79 -15.26 -3.50 -15.59
N ILE A 80 -16.34 -2.77 -15.87
CA ILE A 80 -16.80 -1.64 -15.04
C ILE A 80 -17.27 -2.15 -13.67
N THR A 81 -18.02 -3.24 -13.64
CA THR A 81 -18.46 -3.89 -12.39
C THR A 81 -17.27 -4.38 -11.57
N ARG A 82 -16.28 -5.02 -12.20
CA ARG A 82 -15.07 -5.51 -11.53
C ARG A 82 -14.24 -4.36 -10.96
N MET A 83 -14.04 -3.28 -11.72
CA MET A 83 -13.34 -2.09 -11.25
C MET A 83 -14.05 -1.47 -10.05
N ARG A 84 -15.39 -1.35 -10.10
CA ARG A 84 -16.19 -0.86 -8.96
C ARG A 84 -15.99 -1.71 -7.70
N MET A 85 -15.96 -3.03 -7.83
CA MET A 85 -15.72 -3.91 -6.68
C MET A 85 -14.35 -3.65 -6.03
N VAL A 86 -13.31 -3.41 -6.84
CA VAL A 86 -11.98 -3.10 -6.32
C VAL A 86 -11.91 -1.68 -5.74
N MET A 87 -12.56 -0.68 -6.35
CA MET A 87 -12.66 0.67 -5.77
C MET A 87 -13.36 0.68 -4.41
N ASN A 88 -14.39 -0.16 -4.23
CA ASN A 88 -15.05 -0.33 -2.93
C ASN A 88 -14.12 -0.93 -1.86
N LYS A 89 -13.15 -1.77 -2.26
CA LYS A 89 -12.11 -2.27 -1.35
C LYS A 89 -11.02 -1.24 -1.08
N TRP A 90 -10.71 -0.40 -2.08
CA TRP A 90 -9.69 0.64 -1.99
C TRP A 90 -10.05 1.73 -0.99
N GLY A 91 -11.27 2.29 -1.11
CA GLY A 91 -11.70 3.37 -0.22
C GLY A 91 -12.75 4.27 -0.86
N GLU A 92 -12.63 5.58 -0.65
CA GLU A 92 -13.69 6.54 -0.93
C GLU A 92 -13.40 7.40 -2.16
N ASN A 93 -14.46 7.82 -2.84
CA ASN A 93 -14.36 8.87 -3.85
C ASN A 93 -14.15 10.21 -3.14
N TRP A 94 -12.95 10.78 -3.22
CA TRP A 94 -12.64 12.02 -2.51
C TRP A 94 -13.51 13.18 -2.97
N ARG A 95 -14.10 13.15 -4.18
CA ARG A 95 -15.03 14.20 -4.65
C ARG A 95 -16.24 14.38 -3.75
N THR A 96 -16.66 13.33 -3.03
CA THR A 96 -17.78 13.41 -2.08
C THR A 96 -17.42 14.11 -0.76
N GLN A 97 -16.12 14.26 -0.48
CA GLN A 97 -15.56 14.87 0.72
C GLN A 97 -14.38 15.77 0.34
N LYS A 98 -14.56 16.57 -0.72
CA LYS A 98 -13.53 17.44 -1.31
C LYS A 98 -12.97 18.41 -0.26
N VAL A 99 -11.64 18.44 -0.11
CA VAL A 99 -10.94 19.33 0.83
C VAL A 99 -10.30 20.52 0.13
N GLN A 100 -9.84 20.35 -1.11
CA GLN A 100 -9.33 21.44 -1.95
C GLN A 100 -10.33 22.60 -2.06
N LYS A 101 -9.81 23.81 -2.23
CA LYS A 101 -10.60 25.05 -2.24
C LYS A 101 -10.41 25.79 -3.55
N ASP A 102 -11.49 26.34 -4.10
CA ASP A 102 -11.47 27.07 -5.37
C ASP A 102 -10.60 28.35 -5.33
N THR A 103 -10.31 28.86 -4.14
CA THR A 103 -9.44 30.03 -3.93
C THR A 103 -7.95 29.70 -3.91
N VAL A 104 -7.59 28.41 -3.83
CA VAL A 104 -6.21 27.96 -3.77
C VAL A 104 -5.72 27.63 -5.18
N LYS A 105 -4.55 28.15 -5.53
CA LYS A 105 -3.90 27.89 -6.83
C LYS A 105 -2.88 26.78 -6.67
N TYR A 106 -3.03 25.72 -7.45
CA TYR A 106 -2.08 24.59 -7.49
C TYR A 106 -1.31 24.59 -8.80
N MET A 107 -0.03 24.23 -8.76
CA MET A 107 0.81 24.06 -9.95
C MET A 107 1.69 22.83 -9.83
N TYR A 108 1.82 22.10 -10.95
CA TYR A 108 2.76 21.00 -11.13
C TYR A 108 3.70 21.32 -12.31
N TYR A 109 5.01 21.37 -12.07
CA TYR A 109 6.01 21.80 -13.06
C TYR A 109 5.61 23.09 -13.83
N CYS A 110 5.12 24.09 -13.10
CA CYS A 110 4.62 25.37 -13.63
C CYS A 110 3.30 25.30 -14.43
N ILE A 111 2.71 24.12 -14.60
CA ILE A 111 1.40 23.95 -15.22
C ILE A 111 0.33 24.13 -14.15
N PRO A 112 -0.62 25.07 -14.32
CA PRO A 112 -1.76 25.20 -13.42
C PRO A 112 -2.60 23.93 -13.44
N ILE A 113 -2.86 23.37 -12.27
CA ILE A 113 -3.72 22.22 -12.09
C ILE A 113 -4.88 22.60 -11.17
N LYS A 114 -6.03 21.97 -11.37
CA LYS A 114 -7.24 22.25 -10.60
C LYS A 114 -8.12 21.02 -10.56
N ASP A 115 -8.83 20.85 -9.45
CA ASP A 115 -9.88 19.85 -9.30
C ASP A 115 -9.47 18.42 -9.64
N ASP A 116 -8.27 18.02 -9.22
CA ASP A 116 -7.72 16.69 -9.47
C ASP A 116 -7.04 16.08 -8.22
N THR A 117 -6.64 14.81 -8.34
CA THR A 117 -6.04 14.03 -7.25
C THR A 117 -4.80 14.68 -6.64
N LEU A 118 -3.93 15.33 -7.42
CA LEU A 118 -2.74 16.01 -6.87
C LEU A 118 -3.14 17.24 -6.06
N CYS A 119 -4.14 18.00 -6.51
CA CYS A 119 -4.70 19.13 -5.77
C CYS A 119 -5.28 18.68 -4.42
N GLU A 120 -6.12 17.64 -4.45
CA GLU A 120 -6.77 17.11 -3.24
C GLU A 120 -5.76 16.55 -2.23
N MET A 121 -4.83 15.71 -2.70
CA MET A 121 -3.76 15.17 -1.84
C MET A 121 -2.89 16.28 -1.26
N THR A 122 -2.60 17.32 -2.06
CA THR A 122 -1.84 18.49 -1.60
C THR A 122 -2.56 19.22 -0.48
N GLU A 123 -3.85 19.51 -0.65
CA GLU A 123 -4.60 20.24 0.37
C GLU A 123 -4.71 19.42 1.65
N ARG A 124 -5.07 18.13 1.56
CA ARG A 124 -5.15 17.23 2.73
C ARG A 124 -3.85 17.16 3.49
N LYS A 125 -2.73 17.01 2.78
CA LYS A 125 -1.41 17.02 3.41
C LYS A 125 -1.08 18.37 4.04
N PHE A 126 -1.41 19.47 3.37
CA PHE A 126 -1.11 20.82 3.84
C PHE A 126 -1.90 21.20 5.10
N VAL A 127 -3.17 20.80 5.19
CA VAL A 127 -4.03 21.13 6.35
C VAL A 127 -3.97 20.08 7.46
N SER A 128 -3.31 18.95 7.23
CA SER A 128 -3.16 17.91 8.24
C SER A 128 -2.43 18.44 9.47
N LYS A 129 -2.97 18.11 10.64
CA LYS A 129 -2.40 18.49 11.95
C LYS A 129 -1.88 17.30 12.74
N ASP A 130 -2.13 16.08 12.25
CA ASP A 130 -1.59 14.86 12.84
C ASP A 130 -0.39 14.37 12.03
N GLU A 131 0.30 13.36 12.55
CA GLU A 131 1.46 12.76 11.90
C GLU A 131 1.08 11.81 10.75
N SER A 132 -0.07 12.00 10.10
CA SER A 132 -0.47 11.14 9.00
C SER A 132 0.50 11.21 7.83
N THR A 133 0.66 10.08 7.14
CA THR A 133 1.54 9.93 5.98
C THR A 133 0.71 9.87 4.71
N PHE A 134 1.25 10.39 3.60
CA PHE A 134 0.52 10.55 2.34
C PHE A 134 1.29 9.89 1.22
N LEU A 135 0.60 9.06 0.41
CA LEU A 135 1.18 8.37 -0.74
C LEU A 135 0.28 8.48 -1.96
N LEU A 136 0.86 8.91 -3.08
CA LEU A 136 0.27 8.76 -4.40
C LEU A 136 0.72 7.43 -5.01
N ILE A 137 -0.25 6.58 -5.33
CA ILE A 137 -0.07 5.33 -6.05
C ILE A 137 -0.34 5.61 -7.53
N ASN A 138 0.76 5.74 -8.27
CA ASN A 138 0.78 6.07 -9.68
C ASN A 138 0.71 4.79 -10.52
N TYR A 139 -0.44 4.51 -11.12
CA TYR A 139 -0.57 3.46 -12.12
C TYR A 139 -0.13 4.00 -13.49
N ASP A 140 1.15 4.34 -13.63
CA ASP A 140 1.71 4.80 -14.91
C ASP A 140 0.92 5.99 -15.53
N ALA A 141 0.32 6.82 -14.68
CA ALA A 141 -0.44 8.00 -15.08
C ALA A 141 0.49 9.15 -15.51
N PHE A 142 1.73 9.16 -15.01
CA PHE A 142 2.80 10.04 -15.50
C PHE A 142 4.16 9.43 -15.22
N SER A 143 5.17 9.81 -16.02
CA SER A 143 6.55 9.42 -15.79
C SER A 143 7.10 10.13 -14.58
N CYS A 144 7.52 9.37 -13.57
CA CYS A 144 8.09 9.92 -12.34
C CYS A 144 9.43 9.24 -12.04
N ALA A 145 10.54 9.88 -12.42
CA ALA A 145 11.88 9.38 -12.12
C ALA A 145 12.24 9.50 -10.63
N SER A 146 11.60 10.43 -9.92
CA SER A 146 11.77 10.66 -8.48
C SER A 146 10.68 9.96 -7.68
N GLU A 147 11.00 9.44 -6.51
CA GLU A 147 10.02 8.90 -5.54
C GLU A 147 9.18 10.00 -4.85
N THR A 148 9.38 11.26 -5.25
CA THR A 148 8.70 12.44 -4.71
C THR A 148 8.48 13.49 -5.80
N ILE A 149 7.32 14.12 -5.79
CA ILE A 149 7.00 15.30 -6.61
C ILE A 149 6.75 16.52 -5.72
N ILE A 150 6.84 17.71 -6.32
CA ILE A 150 6.56 18.98 -5.64
C ILE A 150 5.36 19.62 -6.31
N ILE A 151 4.34 19.92 -5.50
CA ILE A 151 3.18 20.72 -5.91
C ILE A 151 3.31 22.08 -5.26
N LYS A 152 3.21 23.14 -6.05
CA LYS A 152 3.15 24.50 -5.53
C LYS A 152 1.71 24.85 -5.21
N ARG A 153 1.44 25.17 -3.95
CA ARG A 153 0.16 25.62 -3.42
C ARG A 153 0.28 27.11 -3.07
N ASN A 154 -0.27 27.99 -3.90
CA ASN A 154 -0.04 29.44 -3.82
C ASN A 154 1.46 29.78 -3.81
N GLN A 155 2.01 30.12 -2.64
CA GLN A 155 3.43 30.42 -2.43
C GLN A 155 4.19 29.28 -1.77
N ASP A 156 3.50 28.26 -1.25
CA ASP A 156 4.07 27.12 -0.53
C ASP A 156 4.42 25.97 -1.48
N GLU A 157 5.45 25.20 -1.13
CA GLU A 157 5.79 23.95 -1.81
C GLU A 157 5.43 22.75 -0.93
N VAL A 158 4.67 21.83 -1.49
CA VAL A 158 4.25 20.59 -0.82
C VAL A 158 4.87 19.41 -1.53
N LYS A 159 5.72 18.66 -0.80
CA LYS A 159 6.34 17.42 -1.29
C LYS A 159 5.37 16.25 -1.15
N LEU A 160 5.09 15.52 -2.22
CA LEU A 160 4.23 14.34 -2.21
C LEU A 160 5.05 13.09 -2.52
N ASN A 161 4.91 12.03 -1.72
CA ASN A 161 5.51 10.74 -2.03
C ASN A 161 4.74 10.09 -3.18
N VAL A 162 5.45 9.51 -4.13
CA VAL A 162 4.88 8.79 -5.27
C VAL A 162 5.50 7.41 -5.36
N ARG A 163 4.68 6.38 -5.51
CA ARG A 163 5.14 5.01 -5.82
C ARG A 163 4.37 4.47 -7.00
N ASN A 164 5.04 3.64 -7.79
CA ASN A 164 4.37 2.87 -8.81
C ASN A 164 3.33 1.96 -8.15
N ALA A 165 2.24 1.71 -8.87
CA ALA A 165 1.17 0.84 -8.42
C ALA A 165 1.59 -0.64 -8.46
N ASP A 166 2.51 -1.04 -7.58
CA ASP A 166 2.91 -2.42 -7.36
C ASP A 166 3.23 -2.67 -5.88
N ILE A 167 3.04 -3.92 -5.47
CA ILE A 167 3.13 -4.33 -4.07
C ILE A 167 4.53 -4.14 -3.46
N LYS A 168 5.61 -4.26 -4.25
CA LYS A 168 6.99 -4.11 -3.74
C LYS A 168 7.24 -2.66 -3.35
N ASN A 169 6.92 -1.72 -4.24
CA ASN A 169 7.12 -0.30 -4.00
C ASN A 169 6.23 0.23 -2.87
N ILE A 170 4.99 -0.27 -2.77
CA ILE A 170 4.06 0.13 -1.71
C ILE A 170 4.48 -0.46 -0.36
N SER A 171 4.84 -1.75 -0.31
CA SER A 171 5.36 -2.39 0.90
C SER A 171 6.60 -1.67 1.43
N LYS A 172 7.56 -1.35 0.55
CA LYS A 172 8.77 -0.59 0.90
C LYS A 172 8.45 0.79 1.48
N TRP A 173 7.43 1.48 0.96
CA TRP A 173 7.01 2.76 1.51
C TRP A 173 6.49 2.62 2.95
N TYR A 174 5.70 1.58 3.23
CA TYR A 174 5.18 1.29 4.58
C TYR A 174 6.28 0.93 5.59
N GLU A 175 7.42 0.37 5.16
CA GLU A 175 8.55 0.10 6.07
C GLU A 175 8.95 1.33 6.90
N THR A 176 8.77 2.53 6.36
CA THR A 176 9.12 3.81 7.04
C THR A 176 7.93 4.71 7.33
N ASN A 177 6.83 4.59 6.58
CA ASN A 177 5.68 5.52 6.68
C ASN A 177 4.43 4.93 7.36
N ARG A 178 4.46 3.67 7.79
CA ARG A 178 3.35 3.04 8.51
C ARG A 178 3.02 3.77 9.81
N LYS A 179 1.74 4.00 10.08
CA LYS A 179 1.24 4.63 11.30
C LYS A 179 0.21 3.75 12.04
N PRO A 180 0.46 3.33 13.30
CA PRO A 180 1.71 3.48 14.05
C PRO A 180 2.81 2.57 13.48
N GLN A 181 4.08 2.94 13.70
CA GLN A 181 5.20 2.05 13.35
C GLN A 181 5.23 0.80 14.21
N ARG A 182 5.63 -0.33 13.63
CA ARG A 182 5.72 -1.60 14.37
C ARG A 182 7.00 -1.64 15.20
N ILE A 183 6.88 -2.13 16.43
CA ILE A 183 7.98 -2.23 17.38
C ILE A 183 8.27 -3.71 17.63
N PHE A 184 9.52 -4.12 17.39
CA PHE A 184 9.94 -5.47 17.73
C PHE A 184 10.44 -5.54 19.18
N ASN A 185 9.87 -6.46 19.94
CA ASN A 185 10.28 -6.80 21.29
C ASN A 185 10.94 -8.18 21.30
N LEU A 186 12.19 -8.25 21.76
CA LEU A 186 12.89 -9.51 21.87
C LEU A 186 12.38 -10.26 23.10
N ASN A 187 11.77 -11.43 22.87
CA ASN A 187 11.24 -12.25 23.95
C ASN A 187 12.31 -13.25 24.44
N PRO A 188 12.74 -13.20 25.72
CA PRO A 188 13.75 -14.10 26.27
C PRO A 188 13.43 -15.59 26.14
N LYS A 189 12.14 -15.94 26.01
CA LYS A 189 11.71 -17.33 25.78
C LYS A 189 12.24 -17.89 24.46
N HIS A 190 12.25 -17.07 23.40
CA HIS A 190 12.63 -17.46 22.05
C HIS A 190 14.13 -17.23 21.77
N GLY A 191 14.79 -16.37 22.56
CA GLY A 191 16.21 -16.06 22.39
C GLY A 191 16.52 -15.36 21.06
N GLU A 192 17.77 -15.41 20.60
CA GLU A 192 18.21 -14.91 19.28
C GLU A 192 19.45 -15.66 18.79
N ASN A 193 19.80 -15.52 17.50
CA ASN A 193 20.92 -16.20 16.87
C ASN A 193 20.87 -17.74 16.98
N GLY A 194 19.67 -18.31 16.93
CA GLY A 194 19.42 -19.75 17.09
C GLY A 194 19.67 -20.26 18.52
N LYS A 195 20.00 -19.38 19.46
CA LYS A 195 20.21 -19.70 20.88
C LYS A 195 18.96 -19.32 21.65
N GLY A 196 18.16 -20.32 21.99
CA GLY A 196 16.98 -20.17 22.83
C GLY A 196 16.95 -21.19 23.96
N ALA A 197 15.80 -21.23 24.65
CA ALA A 197 15.50 -21.96 25.89
C ALA A 197 15.90 -21.22 27.17
N HIS A 198 14.95 -20.43 27.68
CA HIS A 198 14.97 -20.03 29.08
C HIS A 198 14.91 -21.30 29.97
N PRO A 199 15.67 -21.40 31.08
CA PRO A 199 15.67 -22.57 31.98
C PRO A 199 14.27 -22.97 32.50
N GLY A 200 13.31 -22.04 32.44
CA GLY A 200 11.92 -22.24 32.87
C GLY A 200 11.03 -23.06 31.93
N ASN A 201 11.51 -23.43 30.73
CA ASN A 201 10.69 -24.15 29.74
C ASN A 201 10.51 -25.66 30.04
N LYS A 202 10.98 -26.16 31.20
CA LYS A 202 10.78 -27.54 31.69
C LYS A 202 11.11 -28.65 30.65
N GLY A 203 12.01 -28.38 29.71
CA GLY A 203 12.38 -29.32 28.64
C GLY A 203 11.47 -29.34 27.40
N GLU A 204 10.45 -28.46 27.32
CA GLU A 204 9.62 -28.33 26.13
C GLU A 204 10.36 -27.65 24.98
N LYS A 205 10.19 -28.17 23.75
CA LYS A 205 10.72 -27.57 22.53
C LYS A 205 10.06 -26.21 22.33
N VAL A 206 10.86 -25.16 22.23
CA VAL A 206 10.39 -23.80 21.95
C VAL A 206 10.99 -23.32 20.63
N SER A 207 10.13 -22.79 19.75
CA SER A 207 10.57 -22.17 18.49
C SER A 207 11.53 -21.03 18.80
N VAL A 208 12.69 -21.01 18.15
CA VAL A 208 13.74 -20.02 18.44
C VAL A 208 13.75 -18.92 17.38
N LEU A 209 14.28 -17.75 17.74
CA LEU A 209 14.63 -16.75 16.74
C LEU A 209 16.02 -17.06 16.19
N MET A 210 16.10 -17.39 14.91
CA MET A 210 17.35 -17.77 14.24
C MET A 210 18.26 -16.57 13.96
N CYS A 211 17.66 -15.40 13.72
CA CYS A 211 18.36 -14.15 13.44
C CYS A 211 18.59 -13.31 14.71
N ASN A 212 19.27 -12.16 14.59
CA ASN A 212 19.38 -11.20 15.68
C ASN A 212 18.15 -10.28 15.78
N LYS A 213 18.05 -9.53 16.88
CA LYS A 213 16.96 -8.57 17.12
C LYS A 213 16.74 -7.54 16.00
N GLU A 214 17.81 -6.99 15.42
CA GLU A 214 17.69 -5.93 14.40
C GLU A 214 17.22 -6.51 13.05
N GLU A 215 17.68 -7.70 12.69
CA GLU A 215 17.18 -8.43 11.52
C GLU A 215 15.70 -8.77 11.67
N ALA A 216 15.28 -9.25 12.84
CA ALA A 216 13.88 -9.54 13.14
C ALA A 216 13.00 -8.27 13.05
N LYS A 217 13.49 -7.15 13.57
CA LYS A 217 12.85 -5.85 13.45
C LYS A 217 12.68 -5.44 11.98
N ASN A 218 13.72 -5.58 11.16
CA ASN A 218 13.64 -5.25 9.74
C ASN A 218 12.65 -6.14 8.98
N MET A 219 12.55 -7.42 9.36
CA MET A 219 11.54 -8.33 8.81
C MET A 219 10.11 -7.97 9.27
N LEU A 220 9.93 -7.55 10.52
CA LEU A 220 8.63 -7.10 11.04
C LEU A 220 8.06 -5.91 10.26
N LEU A 221 8.92 -4.99 9.80
CA LEU A 221 8.51 -3.84 8.98
C LEU A 221 7.91 -4.26 7.64
N LYS A 222 8.27 -5.44 7.13
CA LYS A 222 7.82 -6.04 5.88
C LYS A 222 6.72 -7.08 6.05
N ALA A 223 6.51 -7.54 7.28
CA ALA A 223 5.61 -8.65 7.58
C ALA A 223 4.16 -8.33 7.22
N ILE A 224 3.40 -9.35 6.83
CA ILE A 224 1.99 -9.25 6.47
C ILE A 224 1.22 -10.40 7.11
N GLY A 225 -0.09 -10.24 7.28
CA GLY A 225 -0.94 -11.27 7.87
C GLY A 225 -2.38 -11.08 7.45
N THR A 226 -3.22 -12.07 7.77
CA THR A 226 -4.67 -12.00 7.56
C THR A 226 -5.33 -11.04 8.55
N ASP A 227 -4.71 -10.83 9.71
CA ASP A 227 -5.05 -9.77 10.67
C ASP A 227 -3.79 -9.29 11.43
N LEU A 228 -3.93 -8.25 12.24
CA LEU A 228 -2.81 -7.64 12.98
C LEU A 228 -2.32 -8.45 14.19
N ARG A 229 -2.97 -9.55 14.59
CA ARG A 229 -2.53 -10.34 15.76
C ARG A 229 -1.32 -11.21 15.42
N VAL A 230 -1.26 -11.70 14.18
CA VAL A 230 -0.20 -12.58 13.69
C VAL A 230 0.24 -12.15 12.29
N LEU A 231 1.50 -11.81 12.17
CA LEU A 231 2.13 -11.42 10.90
C LEU A 231 3.25 -12.40 10.55
N TYR A 232 3.56 -12.50 9.27
CA TYR A 232 4.57 -13.41 8.74
C TYR A 232 5.50 -12.69 7.77
N PHE A 233 6.74 -13.17 7.72
CA PHE A 233 7.68 -12.84 6.66
C PHE A 233 8.56 -14.07 6.37
N PHE A 234 9.24 -14.07 5.22
CA PHE A 234 10.17 -15.15 4.88
C PHE A 234 11.62 -14.68 5.04
N ASP A 235 12.35 -15.35 5.93
CA ASP A 235 13.77 -15.12 6.13
C ASP A 235 14.57 -15.93 5.10
N GLN A 236 15.06 -15.26 4.06
CA GLN A 236 15.85 -15.88 2.99
C GLN A 236 17.20 -16.42 3.47
N VAL A 237 17.76 -15.88 4.56
CA VAL A 237 19.07 -16.31 5.09
C VAL A 237 18.93 -17.66 5.77
N HIS A 238 17.87 -17.84 6.56
CA HIS A 238 17.62 -19.08 7.30
C HIS A 238 16.67 -20.04 6.56
N ASN A 239 16.14 -19.63 5.40
CA ASN A 239 15.17 -20.39 4.60
C ASN A 239 13.96 -20.85 5.42
N GLN A 240 13.41 -19.93 6.22
CA GLN A 240 12.32 -20.20 7.16
C GLN A 240 11.36 -19.03 7.24
N PHE A 241 10.08 -19.31 7.49
CA PHE A 241 9.14 -18.27 7.86
C PHE A 241 9.39 -17.81 9.29
N ILE A 242 9.25 -16.51 9.52
CA ILE A 242 9.18 -15.91 10.85
C ILE A 242 7.72 -15.54 11.13
N GLU A 243 7.23 -15.91 12.31
CA GLU A 243 5.91 -15.53 12.83
C GLU A 243 6.10 -14.43 13.87
N PHE A 244 5.36 -13.33 13.73
CA PHE A 244 5.32 -12.22 14.66
C PHE A 244 3.95 -12.17 15.34
N LYS A 245 3.94 -12.26 16.67
CA LYS A 245 2.71 -12.17 17.48
C LYS A 245 2.63 -10.83 18.17
N ARG A 246 1.46 -10.21 18.07
CA ARG A 246 1.17 -8.93 18.72
C ARG A 246 1.07 -9.11 20.23
N GLU A 247 1.85 -8.31 20.97
CA GLU A 247 1.85 -8.27 22.44
C GLU A 247 1.00 -7.12 22.96
N SER A 248 1.03 -5.97 22.28
CA SER A 248 0.30 -4.77 22.62
C SER A 248 -0.09 -3.99 21.36
N GLU A 249 -0.38 -2.69 21.45
CA GLU A 249 -0.93 -1.91 20.34
C GLU A 249 -0.11 -2.02 19.05
N ASN A 250 1.20 -1.81 19.08
CA ASN A 250 2.07 -1.90 17.90
C ASN A 250 3.34 -2.71 18.15
N THR A 251 3.41 -3.40 19.29
CA THR A 251 4.57 -4.21 19.69
C THR A 251 4.36 -5.69 19.38
N TYR A 252 5.38 -6.33 18.82
CA TYR A 252 5.37 -7.72 18.42
C TYR A 252 6.65 -8.42 18.91
N HIS A 253 6.53 -9.67 19.35
CA HIS A 253 7.67 -10.59 19.39
C HIS A 253 7.60 -11.54 18.21
N GLY A 254 8.70 -12.23 17.89
CA GLY A 254 8.70 -13.22 16.82
C GLY A 254 9.69 -14.34 17.02
N PHE A 255 9.51 -15.39 16.23
CA PHE A 255 10.32 -16.61 16.21
C PHE A 255 10.19 -17.31 14.85
N HIS A 256 11.19 -18.08 14.47
CA HIS A 256 11.17 -18.84 13.22
C HIS A 256 10.34 -20.11 13.39
N LEU A 257 9.59 -20.45 12.33
CA LEU A 257 8.76 -21.64 12.25
C LEU A 257 9.59 -22.82 11.77
N ASP A 258 9.40 -23.98 12.40
CA ASP A 258 9.90 -25.24 11.85
C ASP A 258 8.95 -25.78 10.77
N ALA A 259 9.35 -26.88 10.12
CA ALA A 259 8.57 -27.47 9.02
C ALA A 259 7.16 -27.95 9.43
N ILE A 260 6.94 -28.24 10.73
CA ILE A 260 5.62 -28.64 11.23
C ILE A 260 4.75 -27.39 11.37
N ASP A 261 5.32 -26.34 11.95
CA ASP A 261 4.67 -25.08 12.24
C ASP A 261 4.41 -24.21 11.00
N GLU A 262 5.22 -24.34 9.94
CA GLU A 262 5.03 -23.60 8.68
C GLU A 262 3.64 -23.79 8.06
N LYS A 263 2.98 -24.93 8.34
CA LYS A 263 1.60 -25.20 7.92
C LYS A 263 0.59 -24.19 8.47
N ARG A 264 0.96 -23.40 9.48
CA ARG A 264 0.13 -22.32 10.06
C ARG A 264 0.13 -21.06 9.20
N VAL A 265 1.13 -20.87 8.33
CA VAL A 265 1.19 -19.71 7.42
C VAL A 265 0.14 -19.90 6.32
N PRO A 266 -0.86 -19.00 6.20
CA PRO A 266 -1.87 -19.10 5.15
C PRO A 266 -1.26 -19.04 3.74
N GLU A 267 -1.81 -19.82 2.79
CA GLU A 267 -1.25 -19.93 1.43
C GLU A 267 -1.33 -18.62 0.63
N ASP A 268 -2.37 -17.82 0.86
CA ASP A 268 -2.50 -16.47 0.30
C ASP A 268 -1.41 -15.52 0.83
N ILE A 269 -1.06 -15.63 2.11
CA ILE A 269 0.04 -14.90 2.71
C ILE A 269 1.39 -15.35 2.13
N LYS A 270 1.61 -16.67 1.97
CA LYS A 270 2.83 -17.18 1.30
C LYS A 270 2.96 -16.65 -0.12
N ALA A 271 1.87 -16.71 -0.90
CA ALA A 271 1.84 -16.20 -2.26
C ALA A 271 2.16 -14.70 -2.32
N MET A 272 1.65 -13.91 -1.37
CA MET A 272 1.93 -12.47 -1.30
C MET A 272 3.39 -12.20 -0.88
N ILE A 273 3.92 -12.90 0.12
CA ILE A 273 5.33 -12.78 0.55
C ILE A 273 6.28 -13.13 -0.60
N ASN A 274 5.98 -14.18 -1.36
CA ASN A 274 6.77 -14.58 -2.53
C ASN A 274 6.86 -13.48 -3.60
N LYS A 275 5.85 -12.62 -3.70
CA LYS A 275 5.90 -11.47 -4.60
C LYS A 275 6.61 -10.25 -4.00
N LEU A 276 6.89 -10.23 -2.70
CA LEU A 276 7.65 -9.16 -2.02
C LEU A 276 9.17 -9.40 -2.09
N ILE A 277 9.60 -10.67 -2.08
CA ILE A 277 11.01 -11.09 -2.16
C ILE A 277 11.60 -11.03 -3.57
#